data_AF-A0AAD5DM51-F1
#
_entry.id   AF-A0AAD5DM51-F1
#
_cell.length_a   1.000
_cell.length_b   1.000
_cell.length_c   1.000
_cell.angle_alpha   90.00
_cell.angle_beta   90.00
_cell.angle_gamma   90.00
#
_symmetry.space_group_name_H-M   'P 1'
#
loop_
_entity.id
_entity.type
_entity.pdbx_description
1 polymer ?
#
loop_
_entity_poly.entity_id
_entity_poly.type
_entity_poly.pdbx_seq_one_letter_code
_entity_poly.pdbx_strand_id
1 'polypeptide(L)'
;MQKSVLVAVDRLVKHKKYDRLLRRTTKLMAHDEANECNVGDTVRVHISRPLSKRKSWVVTQVLHRARVFDADSAAKAAAADAAAHHAGGSSGGGLGAPSFAASAVPPAQ
;
A
#
# COMPACT_ATOMS: atom_id res chain seq x y z
N MET A 1 -17.66 6.80 17.04
CA MET A 1 -16.47 7.07 16.19
C MET A 1 -16.69 6.53 14.78
N GLN A 2 -17.84 6.78 14.17
CA GLN A 2 -18.13 6.37 12.79
C GLN A 2 -17.94 7.58 11.87
N LYS A 3 -17.58 7.37 10.59
CA LYS A 3 -17.44 8.45 9.60
C LYS A 3 -16.39 9.51 9.96
N SER A 4 -15.41 9.14 10.78
CA SER A 4 -14.49 10.08 11.43
C SER A 4 -13.07 9.56 11.36
N VAL A 5 -12.15 10.40 10.88
CA VAL A 5 -10.73 10.04 10.73
C VAL A 5 -9.87 11.03 11.52
N LEU A 6 -8.82 10.53 12.17
CA LEU A 6 -7.80 11.36 12.82
C LEU A 6 -6.68 11.65 11.83
N VAL A 7 -6.52 12.92 11.49
CA VAL A 7 -5.48 13.40 10.57
C VAL A 7 -4.40 14.12 11.38
N ALA A 8 -3.15 13.70 11.21
CA ALA A 8 -2.01 14.38 11.79
C ALA A 8 -1.47 15.42 10.80
N VAL A 9 -1.42 16.68 11.22
CA VAL A 9 -0.85 17.77 10.43
C VAL A 9 0.45 18.23 11.07
N ASP A 10 1.53 18.12 10.30
CA ASP A 10 2.84 18.61 10.67
C ASP A 10 3.05 20.03 10.16
N ARG A 11 3.61 20.89 11.01
CA ARG A 11 4.09 22.22 10.63
C ARG A 11 5.48 22.47 11.18
N LEU A 12 6.30 23.18 10.42
CA LEU A 12 7.59 23.69 10.88
C LEU A 12 7.36 25.06 11.53
N VAL A 13 7.79 25.21 12.79
CA VAL A 13 7.68 26.46 13.55
C VAL A 13 9.08 26.86 14.02
N LYS A 14 9.47 28.10 13.78
CA LYS A 14 10.73 28.66 14.27
C LYS A 14 10.66 28.91 15.78
N HIS A 15 11.65 28.43 16.53
CA HIS A 15 11.73 28.71 17.97
C HIS A 15 12.02 30.19 18.20
N LYS A 16 11.18 30.87 18.99
CA LYS A 16 11.30 32.33 19.21
C LYS A 16 12.67 32.78 19.71
N LYS A 17 13.34 31.98 20.56
CA LYS A 17 14.62 32.35 21.19
C LYS A 17 15.85 31.81 20.46
N TYR A 18 15.72 30.65 19.82
CA TYR A 18 16.87 29.88 19.34
C TYR A 18 16.91 29.77 17.82
N ASP A 19 15.91 30.31 17.11
CA ASP A 19 15.79 30.31 15.66
C ASP A 19 15.87 28.94 14.95
N ARG A 20 15.91 27.85 15.72
CA ARG A 20 15.81 26.48 15.22
C ARG A 20 14.42 26.22 14.67
N LEU A 21 14.33 25.45 13.58
CA LEU A 21 13.05 24.93 13.07
C LEU A 21 12.66 23.68 13.87
N LEU A 22 11.46 23.70 14.47
CA LEU A 22 10.88 22.56 15.19
C LEU A 22 9.64 22.07 14.44
N ARG A 23 9.51 20.76 14.30
CA ARG A 23 8.30 20.12 13.80
C ARG A 23 7.27 20.02 14.93
N ARG A 24 6.08 20.57 14.72
CA ARG A 24 4.93 20.42 15.61
C ARG A 24 3.81 19.70 14.89
N THR A 25 3.32 18.63 15.51
CA THR A 25 2.20 17.83 15.01
C THR A 25 0.93 18.22 15.74
N THR A 26 -0.17 18.38 15.03
CA THR A 26 -1.51 18.57 15.61
C THR A 26 -2.46 17.56 15.01
N LYS A 27 -3.21 16.86 15.85
CA LYS A 27 -4.19 15.87 15.44
C LYS A 27 -5.56 16.52 15.30
N LEU A 28 -6.18 16.37 14.14
CA LEU A 28 -7.49 16.93 13.79
C LEU A 28 -8.48 15.80 13.53
N MET A 29 -9.73 15.97 13.97
CA MET A 29 -10.80 15.05 13.62
C MET A 29 -11.50 15.55 12.35
N ALA A 30 -11.38 14.76 11.29
CA ALA A 30 -12.00 15.03 10.00
C ALA A 30 -13.23 14.14 9.77
N HIS A 31 -14.21 14.68 9.04
CA HIS A 31 -15.37 13.95 8.56
C HIS A 31 -15.09 13.29 7.22
N ASP A 32 -15.46 12.02 7.13
CA ASP A 32 -15.47 11.23 5.92
C ASP A 32 -16.80 10.46 5.91
N GLU A 33 -17.70 10.77 4.98
CA GLU A 33 -19.02 10.14 4.93
C GLU A 33 -18.98 8.68 4.47
N ALA A 34 -18.07 8.36 3.56
CA ALA A 34 -17.95 7.08 2.89
C ALA A 34 -16.92 6.15 3.56
N ASN A 35 -16.14 6.66 4.52
CA ASN A 35 -15.01 5.95 5.15
C ASN A 35 -14.04 5.38 4.11
N GLU A 36 -13.74 6.17 3.08
CA GLU A 36 -12.85 5.75 2.00
C GLU A 36 -11.37 5.87 2.37
N CYS A 37 -11.04 6.60 3.44
CA CYS A 37 -9.66 6.84 3.85
C CYS A 37 -9.10 5.67 4.65
N ASN A 38 -7.93 5.19 4.25
CA ASN A 38 -7.16 4.18 4.97
C ASN A 38 -6.08 4.81 5.86
N VAL A 39 -5.54 4.00 6.78
CA VAL A 39 -4.42 4.43 7.62
C VAL A 39 -3.18 4.63 6.75
N GLY A 40 -2.56 5.80 6.88
CA GLY A 40 -1.36 6.17 6.12
C GLY A 40 -1.64 6.98 4.86
N ASP A 41 -2.91 7.15 4.47
CA ASP A 41 -3.27 7.98 3.33
C ASP A 41 -2.95 9.46 3.59
N THR A 42 -2.41 10.13 2.56
CA THR A 42 -2.22 11.58 2.58
C THR A 42 -3.48 12.23 2.03
N VAL A 43 -4.15 13.03 2.86
CA VAL A 43 -5.45 13.62 2.56
C VAL A 43 -5.41 15.15 2.61
N ARG A 44 -6.20 15.79 1.75
CA ARG A 44 -6.50 17.23 1.82
C ARG A 44 -7.77 17.44 2.64
N VAL A 45 -7.67 18.31 3.64
CA VAL A 45 -8.78 18.67 4.55
C VAL A 45 -9.12 20.14 4.43
N HIS A 46 -10.41 20.47 4.61
CA HIS A 46 -10.91 21.84 4.69
C HIS A 46 -11.71 22.07 5.98
N ILE A 47 -11.88 23.33 6.35
CA ILE A 47 -12.70 23.74 7.51
C ILE A 47 -14.17 23.68 7.11
N SER A 48 -15.01 23.08 7.96
CA SER A 48 -16.46 23.03 7.77
C SER A 48 -17.20 23.66 8.96
N ARG A 49 -18.54 23.72 8.88
CA ARG A 49 -19.36 23.90 10.08
C ARG A 49 -19.00 22.84 11.13
N PRO A 50 -19.10 23.14 12.44
CA PRO A 50 -18.89 22.13 13.47
C PRO A 50 -19.88 20.97 13.32
N LEU A 51 -19.36 19.74 13.16
CA LEU A 51 -20.18 18.52 13.08
C LEU A 51 -20.24 17.79 14.43
N SER A 52 -19.29 18.09 15.32
CA SER A 52 -19.25 17.65 16.70
C SER A 52 -18.32 18.57 17.51
N LYS A 53 -18.19 18.35 18.82
CA LYS A 53 -17.34 19.14 19.74
C LYS A 53 -15.90 19.31 19.26
N ARG A 54 -15.33 18.30 18.59
CA ARG A 54 -13.93 18.30 18.11
C ARG A 54 -13.76 18.13 16.60
N LYS A 55 -14.88 17.92 15.87
CA LYS A 55 -14.89 17.53 14.46
C LYS A 55 -15.42 18.69 13.63
N SER A 56 -14.50 19.52 13.16
CA SER A 56 -14.76 20.74 12.38
C SER A 56 -14.03 20.74 11.03
N TRP A 57 -13.47 19.59 10.64
CA TRP A 57 -12.73 19.41 9.40
C TRP A 57 -13.43 18.35 8.56
N VAL A 58 -13.35 18.46 7.24
CA VAL A 58 -13.90 17.49 6.29
C VAL A 58 -12.80 17.11 5.30
N VAL A 59 -12.72 15.83 4.96
CA VAL A 59 -11.82 15.32 3.92
C VAL A 59 -12.41 15.67 2.56
N THR A 60 -11.65 16.38 1.72
CA THR A 60 -12.07 16.74 0.36
C THR A 60 -11.53 15.79 -0.68
N GLN A 61 -10.27 15.37 -0.52
CA GLN A 61 -9.55 14.60 -1.52
C GLN A 61 -8.46 13.76 -0.89
N VAL A 62 -8.32 12.51 -1.35
CA VAL A 62 -7.15 11.66 -1.07
C VAL A 62 -6.08 11.98 -2.11
N LEU A 63 -4.94 12.50 -1.67
CA LEU A 63 -3.83 12.88 -2.55
C LEU A 63 -2.92 11.69 -2.85
N HIS A 64 -2.63 10.88 -1.84
CA HIS A 64 -1.79 9.70 -1.99
C HIS A 64 -2.35 8.56 -1.15
N ARG A 65 -2.59 7.42 -1.79
CA ARG A 65 -2.99 6.19 -1.09
C ARG A 65 -1.76 5.43 -0.63
N ALA A 66 -1.74 5.05 0.64
CA ALA A 66 -0.68 4.21 1.17
C ALA A 66 -0.73 2.82 0.55
N ARG A 67 0.44 2.23 0.32
CA ARG A 67 0.54 0.80 0.01
C ARG A 67 0.32 0.03 1.30
N VAL A 68 -0.89 -0.48 1.48
CA VAL A 68 -1.19 -1.38 2.59
C VAL A 68 -0.62 -2.74 2.21
N PHE A 69 0.41 -3.19 2.91
CA PHE A 69 0.90 -4.56 2.82
C PHE A 69 0.09 -5.41 3.79
N ASP A 70 -1.13 -5.78 3.38
CA ASP A 70 -1.91 -6.75 4.15
C ASP A 70 -1.33 -8.16 3.98
N ALA A 71 -1.21 -8.91 5.07
CA ALA A 71 -0.73 -10.30 5.06
C ALA A 71 -1.59 -11.21 4.16
N ASP A 72 -2.88 -10.90 4.01
CA ASP A 72 -3.82 -11.61 3.15
C ASP A 72 -3.62 -11.37 1.64
N SER A 73 -2.97 -10.26 1.25
CA SER A 73 -2.78 -9.91 -0.16
C SER A 73 -1.74 -10.78 -0.87
N ALA A 74 -0.75 -11.29 -0.12
CA ALA A 74 0.21 -12.27 -0.63
C ALA A 74 -0.44 -13.65 -0.87
N ALA A 75 -1.35 -14.07 0.02
CA ALA A 75 -2.11 -15.31 -0.15
C ALA A 75 -3.10 -15.25 -1.32
N LYS A 76 -3.74 -14.08 -1.54
CA LYS A 76 -4.66 -13.87 -2.67
C LYS A 76 -3.95 -13.77 -4.02
N ALA A 77 -2.71 -13.27 -4.04
CA ALA A 77 -1.86 -13.29 -5.23
C ALA A 77 -1.36 -14.72 -5.58
N ALA A 78 -1.05 -15.55 -4.57
CA ALA A 78 -0.68 -16.95 -4.78
C ALA A 78 -1.87 -17.84 -5.21
N ALA A 79 -3.08 -17.55 -4.74
CA ALA A 79 -4.29 -18.28 -5.16
C ALA A 79 -4.71 -17.96 -6.61
N ALA A 80 -4.38 -16.78 -7.13
CA ALA A 80 -4.62 -16.44 -8.54
C ALA A 80 -3.61 -17.13 -9.49
N ASP A 81 -2.38 -17.37 -9.03
CA ASP A 81 -1.35 -18.13 -9.77
C ASP A 81 -1.68 -19.63 -9.85
N ALA A 82 -2.31 -20.20 -8.81
CA ALA A 82 -2.74 -21.60 -8.79
C ALA A 82 -3.95 -21.91 -9.70
N ALA A 83 -4.79 -20.93 -10.01
CA ALA A 83 -5.95 -21.11 -10.90
C ALA A 83 -5.56 -21.22 -12.39
N ALA A 84 -4.32 -20.88 -12.76
CA ALA A 84 -3.79 -21.05 -14.12
C ALA A 84 -3.23 -22.46 -14.40
N HIS A 85 -3.08 -23.33 -13.38
CA HIS A 85 -2.48 -24.66 -13.53
C HIS A 85 -3.47 -25.84 -13.62
N HIS A 86 -4.80 -25.60 -13.57
CA HIS A 86 -5.82 -26.65 -13.63
C HIS A 86 -6.63 -26.65 -14.94
N ALA A 87 -5.94 -26.72 -16.08
CA ALA A 87 -6.53 -27.18 -17.34
C ALA A 87 -5.44 -27.82 -18.21
N GLY A 88 -5.24 -29.13 -18.07
CA GLY A 88 -4.23 -29.87 -18.82
C GLY A 88 -4.20 -31.36 -18.49
N GLY A 89 -5.35 -32.03 -18.56
CA GLY A 89 -5.38 -33.49 -18.62
C GLY A 89 -5.34 -33.96 -20.07
N SER A 90 -4.26 -34.61 -20.49
CA SER A 90 -4.29 -35.70 -21.48
C SER A 90 -2.94 -36.44 -21.56
N SER A 91 -3.01 -37.70 -21.12
CA SER A 91 -2.26 -38.90 -21.51
C SER A 91 -1.29 -38.85 -22.72
N GLY A 92 -0.13 -39.48 -22.55
CA GLY A 92 0.68 -39.99 -23.67
C GLY A 92 2.05 -40.48 -23.23
N GLY A 93 2.19 -41.79 -23.00
CA GLY A 93 3.46 -42.42 -22.63
C GLY A 93 4.49 -42.44 -23.76
N GLY A 94 5.76 -42.55 -23.39
CA GLY A 94 6.86 -42.71 -24.33
C GLY A 94 8.20 -42.79 -23.61
N LEU A 95 8.60 -44.00 -23.22
CA LEU A 95 9.95 -44.30 -22.77
C LEU A 95 10.90 -44.17 -23.97
N GLY A 96 11.86 -43.24 -23.90
CA GLY A 96 12.91 -43.06 -24.89
C GLY A 96 14.23 -42.77 -24.17
N ALA A 97 15.16 -43.73 -24.26
CA ALA A 97 16.44 -43.79 -23.57
C ALA A 97 17.37 -42.57 -23.82
N PRO A 98 18.32 -42.29 -22.89
CA PRO A 98 19.33 -41.25 -23.09
C PRO A 98 20.42 -41.72 -24.06
N SER A 99 20.49 -41.10 -25.25
CA SER A 99 21.63 -41.26 -26.15
C SER A 99 22.67 -40.18 -25.89
N PHE A 100 23.84 -40.64 -25.46
CA PHE A 100 25.10 -39.91 -25.44
C PHE A 100 25.39 -39.23 -26.78
N ALA A 101 25.90 -38.00 -26.73
CA ALA A 101 26.81 -37.46 -27.73
C ALA A 101 27.86 -36.58 -27.02
N ALA A 102 28.94 -37.24 -26.61
CA ALA A 102 30.22 -36.62 -26.30
C ALA A 102 30.92 -36.24 -27.63
N SER A 103 31.55 -35.06 -27.68
CA SER A 103 32.70 -34.60 -28.52
C SER A 103 32.50 -33.09 -28.76
N ALA A 104 33.45 -32.15 -28.73
CA ALA A 104 34.90 -32.04 -28.50
C ALA A 104 35.13 -30.49 -28.40
N VAL A 105 35.76 -29.91 -27.35
CA VAL A 105 37.23 -29.60 -27.21
C VAL A 105 37.70 -28.46 -28.16
N PRO A 106 38.69 -27.56 -27.84
CA PRO A 106 39.13 -26.82 -26.63
C PRO A 106 39.45 -25.31 -26.97
N PRO A 107 40.50 -24.62 -26.46
CA PRO A 107 40.54 -23.78 -25.26
C PRO A 107 40.90 -22.28 -25.53
N ALA A 108 40.93 -21.55 -24.41
CA ALA A 108 41.43 -20.20 -24.12
C ALA A 108 42.40 -19.50 -25.11
N GLN A 109 42.18 -18.19 -25.25
CA GLN A 109 43.21 -17.19 -24.94
C GLN A 109 42.72 -16.29 -23.82
#